data_AF-U4R3X1-F1
#
_entry.id   AF-U4R3X1-F1
#
_cell.length_a   1.000
_cell.length_b   1.000
_cell.length_c   1.000
_cell.angle_alpha   90.00
_cell.angle_beta   90.00
_cell.angle_gamma   90.00
#
_symmetry.space_group_name_H-M   'P 1'
#
loop_
_entity.id
_entity.type
_entity.pdbx_description
1 polymer ?
#
loop_
_entity_poly.entity_id
_entity_poly.type
_entity_poly.pdbx_seq_one_letter_code
_entity_poly.pdbx_strand_id
1 'polypeptide(L)'
;MKKFISGFLVGVLLISFTSFIFAEDNSQTLVSKIYQNAMGDIFKVFNKNNNLQVKLGSASGTGDNSGGTLILYNNDESKPRVSSSVRADTDSGMLSLQSGDIARLLISGQQKDNQSGLFLYNQNGKCVTAIRESYGYINNQPIVTQDELVKEISKLQKQIDDLKKQGQ
;
A
#
# COMPACT_ATOMS: atom_id res chain seq x y z
N MET A 1 -38.27 -53.91 -38.22
CA MET A 1 -37.68 -52.75 -38.92
C MET A 1 -37.37 -51.66 -37.90
N LYS A 2 -36.17 -51.09 -37.97
CA LYS A 2 -35.50 -50.19 -37.04
C LYS A 2 -36.30 -48.92 -36.69
N LYS A 3 -36.11 -48.41 -35.46
CA LYS A 3 -35.94 -46.96 -35.10
C LYS A 3 -35.58 -46.89 -33.61
N PHE A 4 -34.28 -46.83 -33.30
CA PHE A 4 -33.45 -45.65 -32.96
C PHE A 4 -33.59 -45.18 -31.49
N ILE A 5 -32.50 -45.36 -30.74
CA ILE A 5 -32.21 -44.77 -29.43
C ILE A 5 -31.54 -43.41 -29.66
N SER A 6 -31.96 -42.38 -28.93
CA SER A 6 -31.16 -41.21 -28.51
C SER A 6 -32.04 -40.40 -27.55
N GLY A 7 -31.73 -40.10 -26.29
CA GLY A 7 -30.42 -39.79 -25.71
C GLY A 7 -30.42 -38.29 -25.35
N PHE A 8 -30.42 -38.00 -24.04
CA PHE A 8 -29.84 -36.82 -23.37
C PHE A 8 -30.39 -35.41 -23.67
N LEU A 9 -30.82 -34.68 -22.63
CA LEU A 9 -29.99 -33.64 -21.97
C LEU A 9 -30.80 -33.03 -20.80
N VAL A 10 -30.36 -33.29 -19.56
CA VAL A 10 -30.80 -32.51 -18.38
C VAL A 10 -30.08 -31.16 -18.45
N GLY A 11 -30.81 -30.12 -18.83
CA GLY A 11 -30.31 -28.75 -18.75
C GLY A 11 -30.34 -28.28 -17.30
N VAL A 12 -29.23 -28.44 -16.57
CA VAL A 12 -29.01 -27.66 -15.35
C VAL A 12 -28.71 -26.23 -15.80
N LEU A 13 -29.68 -25.34 -15.61
CA LEU A 13 -29.49 -23.91 -15.80
C LEU A 13 -28.65 -23.39 -14.62
N LEU A 14 -27.32 -23.34 -14.78
CA LEU A 14 -26.44 -22.60 -13.88
C LEU A 14 -26.67 -21.10 -14.12
N ILE A 15 -27.47 -20.46 -13.26
CA ILE A 15 -27.56 -19.00 -13.21
C ILE A 15 -26.44 -18.52 -12.28
N SER A 16 -25.28 -18.17 -12.83
CA SER A 16 -24.27 -17.42 -12.08
C SER A 16 -24.66 -15.95 -12.06
N PHE A 17 -25.04 -15.42 -10.89
CA PHE A 17 -25.24 -13.98 -10.71
C PHE A 17 -23.89 -13.28 -10.70
N THR A 18 -23.53 -12.59 -11.79
CA THR A 18 -22.37 -11.71 -11.82
C THR A 18 -22.81 -10.26 -11.76
N SER A 19 -22.64 -9.64 -10.58
CA SER A 19 -22.79 -8.21 -10.29
C SER A 19 -24.23 -7.70 -10.08
N PHE A 20 -24.48 -7.15 -8.89
CA PHE A 20 -25.61 -6.24 -8.65
C PHE A 20 -25.15 -4.81 -8.95
N ILE A 21 -25.89 -4.11 -9.82
CA ILE A 21 -25.67 -2.69 -10.13
C ILE A 21 -26.79 -1.91 -9.45
N PHE A 22 -26.45 -1.05 -8.49
CA PHE A 22 -27.37 -0.05 -7.96
C PHE A 22 -27.28 1.20 -8.84
N ALA A 23 -28.36 1.49 -9.57
CA ALA A 23 -28.59 2.75 -10.28
C ALA A 23 -30.02 3.19 -9.93
N GLU A 24 -30.18 4.40 -9.40
CA GLU A 24 -31.48 4.97 -9.04
C GLU A 24 -31.55 6.45 -9.43
N ASP A 25 -31.78 6.75 -10.71
CA ASP A 25 -32.48 7.91 -11.29
C ASP A 25 -32.35 7.84 -12.82
N ASN A 26 -33.31 8.37 -13.56
CA ASN A 26 -33.55 8.13 -14.98
C ASN A 26 -32.58 8.87 -15.94
N SER A 27 -31.34 9.11 -15.50
CA SER A 27 -30.24 9.75 -16.25
C SER A 27 -28.85 9.16 -15.93
N GLN A 28 -28.78 8.00 -15.26
CA GLN A 28 -27.62 7.67 -14.43
C GLN A 28 -26.43 6.97 -15.09
N THR A 29 -25.26 7.55 -14.84
CA THR A 29 -23.95 6.92 -14.99
C THR A 29 -23.76 5.90 -13.87
N LEU A 30 -23.16 4.75 -14.19
CA LEU A 30 -22.71 3.77 -13.21
C LEU A 30 -21.92 4.44 -12.06
N VAL A 31 -22.44 4.39 -10.85
CA VAL A 31 -21.81 5.02 -9.67
C VAL A 31 -20.87 4.04 -8.97
N SER A 32 -21.20 2.75 -8.95
CA SER A 32 -20.37 1.74 -8.28
C SER A 32 -20.49 0.34 -8.89
N LYS A 33 -19.48 -0.51 -8.66
CA LYS A 33 -19.50 -1.94 -8.95
C LYS A 33 -19.09 -2.72 -7.71
N ILE A 34 -19.85 -3.76 -7.37
CA ILE A 34 -19.47 -4.78 -6.39
C ILE A 34 -19.41 -6.11 -7.13
N TYR A 35 -18.26 -6.77 -7.07
CA TYR A 35 -18.08 -8.09 -7.67
C TYR A 35 -16.93 -8.84 -6.99
N GLN A 36 -16.97 -10.16 -7.09
CA GLN A 36 -15.87 -11.02 -6.71
C GLN A 36 -15.16 -11.51 -7.97
N ASN A 37 -13.83 -11.62 -7.92
CA ASN A 37 -13.06 -12.29 -8.95
C ASN A 37 -11.93 -13.12 -8.32
N ALA A 38 -11.01 -13.64 -9.14
CA ALA A 38 -9.85 -14.39 -8.65
C ALA A 38 -8.93 -13.58 -7.71
N MET A 39 -9.12 -12.26 -7.61
CA MET A 39 -8.38 -11.38 -6.71
C MET A 39 -9.13 -11.09 -5.40
N GLY A 40 -10.29 -11.69 -5.16
CA GLY A 40 -11.12 -11.48 -3.98
C GLY A 40 -12.31 -10.54 -4.22
N ASP A 41 -12.77 -9.90 -3.16
CA ASP A 41 -13.96 -9.04 -3.18
C ASP A 41 -13.56 -7.62 -3.57
N ILE A 42 -14.27 -7.04 -4.54
CA ILE A 42 -13.95 -5.72 -5.09
C ILE A 42 -15.17 -4.81 -5.05
N PHE A 43 -14.98 -3.62 -4.51
CA PHE A 43 -15.88 -2.49 -4.62
C PHE A 43 -15.18 -1.35 -5.35
N LYS A 44 -15.79 -0.83 -6.41
CA LYS A 44 -15.28 0.32 -7.17
C LYS A 44 -16.33 1.43 -7.20
N VAL A 45 -15.88 2.68 -7.08
CA VAL A 45 -16.71 3.89 -7.25
C VAL A 45 -16.17 4.71 -8.41
N PHE A 46 -17.06 5.12 -9.31
CA PHE A 46 -16.76 5.89 -10.50
C PHE A 46 -17.39 7.27 -10.42
N ASN A 47 -16.79 8.26 -11.08
CA ASN A 47 -17.42 9.57 -11.24
C ASN A 47 -18.42 9.57 -12.42
N LYS A 48 -19.07 10.71 -12.66
CA LYS A 48 -20.04 10.91 -13.76
C LYS A 48 -19.49 10.67 -15.18
N ASN A 49 -18.17 10.60 -15.33
CA ASN A 49 -17.51 10.29 -16.60
C ASN A 49 -17.05 8.82 -16.68
N ASN A 50 -17.50 7.97 -15.74
CA ASN A 50 -17.10 6.57 -15.60
C ASN A 50 -15.59 6.38 -15.29
N ASN A 51 -14.95 7.39 -14.71
CA ASN A 51 -13.56 7.30 -14.28
C ASN A 51 -13.46 6.82 -12.84
N LEU A 52 -12.59 5.83 -12.57
CA LEU A 52 -12.39 5.26 -11.23
C LEU A 52 -11.89 6.32 -10.24
N GLN A 53 -12.54 6.41 -9.08
CA GLN A 53 -12.16 7.31 -7.98
C GLN A 53 -11.75 6.54 -6.73
N VAL A 54 -12.44 5.43 -6.42
CA VAL A 54 -12.20 4.64 -5.21
C VAL A 54 -12.23 3.15 -5.55
N LYS A 55 -11.33 2.38 -4.96
CA LYS A 55 -11.38 0.93 -4.93
C LYS A 55 -11.21 0.46 -3.49
N LEU A 56 -12.14 -0.37 -3.02
CA LEU A 56 -12.00 -1.16 -1.80
C LEU A 56 -11.94 -2.63 -2.18
N GLY A 57 -11.27 -3.44 -1.37
CA GLY A 57 -11.35 -4.87 -1.53
C GLY A 57 -10.46 -5.66 -0.60
N SER A 58 -10.70 -6.96 -0.52
CA SER A 58 -9.78 -7.94 0.03
C SER A 58 -8.95 -8.47 -1.14
N ALA A 59 -7.76 -7.89 -1.38
CA ALA A 59 -6.92 -8.40 -2.44
C ALA A 59 -6.33 -9.74 -1.97
N SER A 60 -6.75 -10.86 -2.56
CA SER A 60 -6.04 -12.14 -2.50
C SER A 60 -6.11 -12.75 -3.90
N GLY A 61 -5.06 -12.57 -4.70
CA GLY A 61 -5.05 -13.17 -6.03
C GLY A 61 -3.66 -13.46 -6.58
N THR A 62 -2.64 -12.67 -6.24
CA THR A 62 -1.28 -12.87 -6.81
C THR A 62 -0.12 -12.35 -5.92
N GLY A 63 -0.28 -12.14 -4.60
CA GLY A 63 0.84 -11.72 -3.73
C GLY A 63 0.51 -11.55 -2.24
N ASP A 64 1.50 -11.08 -1.46
CA ASP A 64 1.54 -10.92 0.02
C ASP A 64 0.58 -9.85 0.60
N ASN A 65 -0.57 -9.62 -0.01
CA ASN A 65 -1.66 -8.91 0.62
C ASN A 65 -2.79 -9.92 0.78
N SER A 66 -3.24 -10.13 2.01
CA SER A 66 -4.35 -11.04 2.35
C SER A 66 -5.45 -10.29 3.09
N GLY A 67 -5.40 -8.94 3.09
CA GLY A 67 -6.26 -8.09 3.88
C GLY A 67 -6.95 -6.98 3.10
N GLY A 68 -7.69 -6.18 3.86
CA GLY A 68 -8.43 -5.04 3.32
C GLY A 68 -7.51 -4.00 2.70
N THR A 69 -7.95 -3.46 1.56
CA THR A 69 -7.27 -2.41 0.82
C THR A 69 -8.27 -1.32 0.47
N LEU A 70 -7.84 -0.06 0.60
CA LEU A 70 -8.55 1.14 0.15
C LEU A 70 -7.59 1.95 -0.72
N ILE A 71 -8.02 2.32 -1.92
CA ILE A 71 -7.22 3.13 -2.85
C ILE A 71 -8.08 4.25 -3.41
N LEU A 72 -7.52 5.48 -3.37
CA LEU A 72 -8.07 6.65 -4.02
C LEU A 72 -7.28 6.94 -5.31
N TYR A 73 -7.99 7.19 -6.40
CA TYR A 73 -7.43 7.38 -7.73
C TYR A 73 -7.72 8.78 -8.28
N ASN A 74 -6.85 9.24 -9.17
CA ASN A 74 -7.12 10.40 -10.02
C ASN A 74 -7.60 9.93 -11.40
N ASN A 75 -8.88 9.58 -11.47
CA ASN A 75 -9.59 9.22 -12.69
C ASN A 75 -9.13 7.96 -13.44
N ASP A 76 -8.17 7.20 -12.92
CA ASP A 76 -7.57 6.06 -13.64
C ASP A 76 -6.95 5.07 -12.64
N GLU A 77 -7.06 3.77 -12.89
CA GLU A 77 -6.47 2.72 -12.02
C GLU A 77 -4.93 2.75 -12.00
N SER A 78 -4.29 3.35 -13.01
CA SER A 78 -2.84 3.65 -13.07
C SER A 78 -2.42 4.93 -12.33
N LYS A 79 -3.37 5.67 -11.75
CA LYS A 79 -3.11 6.95 -11.08
C LYS A 79 -3.55 6.95 -9.62
N PRO A 80 -3.06 6.01 -8.79
CA PRO A 80 -3.34 6.04 -7.37
C PRO A 80 -2.72 7.30 -6.73
N ARG A 81 -3.40 7.81 -5.70
CA ARG A 81 -2.99 9.00 -4.92
C ARG A 81 -2.83 8.68 -3.46
N VAL A 82 -3.69 7.81 -2.94
CA VAL A 82 -3.67 7.35 -1.56
C VAL A 82 -3.96 5.87 -1.56
N SER A 83 -3.24 5.11 -0.75
CA SER A 83 -3.58 3.71 -0.47
C SER A 83 -3.44 3.39 1.00
N SER A 84 -4.40 2.66 1.54
CA SER A 84 -4.26 1.94 2.79
C SER A 84 -4.39 0.44 2.51
N SER A 85 -3.53 -0.36 3.13
CA SER A 85 -3.50 -1.80 2.89
C SER A 85 -2.93 -2.53 4.10
N VAL A 86 -3.20 -3.83 4.19
CA VAL A 86 -2.51 -4.73 5.11
C VAL A 86 -1.34 -5.38 4.37
N ARG A 87 -0.22 -5.55 5.07
CA ARG A 87 0.94 -6.28 4.59
C ARG A 87 0.95 -7.66 5.25
N ALA A 88 0.80 -8.74 4.45
CA ALA A 88 0.54 -10.06 5.01
C ALA A 88 1.77 -10.70 5.68
N ASP A 89 2.97 -10.43 5.16
CA ASP A 89 4.23 -10.97 5.70
C ASP A 89 4.54 -10.47 7.12
N THR A 90 4.01 -9.31 7.51
CA THR A 90 4.24 -8.69 8.83
C THR A 90 2.97 -8.43 9.63
N ASP A 91 1.80 -8.87 9.15
CA ASP A 91 0.48 -8.58 9.75
C ASP A 91 0.32 -7.11 10.18
N SER A 92 0.71 -6.20 9.28
CA SER A 92 0.80 -4.77 9.62
C SER A 92 0.05 -3.87 8.65
N GLY A 93 -0.44 -2.75 9.17
CA GLY A 93 -1.08 -1.72 8.37
C GLY A 93 -0.07 -0.84 7.63
N MET A 94 -0.43 -0.43 6.42
CA MET A 94 0.31 0.54 5.62
C MET A 94 -0.62 1.67 5.16
N LEU A 95 -0.09 2.88 5.10
CA LEU A 95 -0.71 4.05 4.49
C LEU A 95 0.31 4.73 3.59
N SER A 96 -0.04 4.98 2.32
CA SER A 96 0.86 5.64 1.37
C SER A 96 0.19 6.80 0.64
N LEU A 97 0.98 7.83 0.36
CA LEU A 97 0.69 8.84 -0.66
C LEU A 97 1.49 8.51 -1.92
N GLN A 98 0.84 8.53 -3.07
CA GLN A 98 1.39 8.02 -4.32
C GLN A 98 1.45 9.09 -5.42
N SER A 99 2.45 8.94 -6.29
CA SER A 99 2.58 9.69 -7.54
C SER A 99 2.74 8.69 -8.69
N GLY A 100 1.62 8.27 -9.28
CA GLY A 100 1.60 7.09 -10.14
C GLY A 100 1.86 5.84 -9.30
N ASP A 101 2.58 4.86 -9.84
CA ASP A 101 2.89 3.60 -9.14
C ASP A 101 4.00 3.73 -8.07
N ILE A 102 4.45 4.96 -7.79
CA ILE A 102 5.53 5.24 -6.84
C ILE A 102 4.95 5.89 -5.58
N ALA A 103 5.05 5.19 -4.46
CA ALA A 103 4.83 5.79 -3.14
C ALA A 103 5.85 6.93 -2.92
N ARG A 104 5.39 8.06 -2.38
CA ARG A 104 6.22 9.23 -2.03
C ARG A 104 6.35 9.40 -0.53
N LEU A 105 5.29 9.05 0.19
CA LEU A 105 5.25 8.91 1.63
C LEU A 105 4.66 7.53 1.92
N LEU A 106 5.26 6.80 2.85
CA LEU A 106 4.73 5.56 3.40
C LEU A 106 4.81 5.63 4.93
N ILE A 107 3.72 5.27 5.59
CA ILE A 107 3.67 4.97 7.01
C ILE A 107 3.40 3.47 7.11
N SER A 108 4.26 2.74 7.82
CA SER A 108 4.16 1.28 7.95
C SER A 108 4.17 0.91 9.42
N GLY A 109 3.23 0.05 9.83
CA GLY A 109 3.25 -0.58 11.15
C GLY A 109 4.46 -1.50 11.33
N GLN A 110 4.92 -2.12 10.24
CA GLN A 110 6.14 -2.93 10.24
C GLN A 110 6.70 -3.06 8.81
N GLN A 111 8.00 -2.83 8.64
CA GLN A 111 8.75 -3.13 7.41
C GLN A 111 9.42 -4.51 7.51
N LYS A 112 10.09 -4.95 6.43
CA LYS A 112 10.81 -6.25 6.36
C LYS A 112 11.87 -6.43 7.47
N ASP A 113 12.32 -5.34 8.08
CA ASP A 113 13.25 -5.30 9.20
C ASP A 113 12.59 -5.28 10.58
N ASN A 114 11.28 -5.61 10.65
CA ASN A 114 10.48 -5.64 11.87
C ASN A 114 10.36 -4.31 12.60
N GLN A 115 10.50 -3.19 11.89
CA GLN A 115 10.35 -1.87 12.49
C GLN A 115 9.23 -1.07 11.83
N SER A 116 8.46 -0.38 12.68
CA SER A 116 7.53 0.64 12.24
C SER A 116 8.28 1.88 11.75
N GLY A 117 7.64 2.69 10.91
CA GLY A 117 8.24 3.96 10.53
C GLY A 117 7.51 4.78 9.49
N LEU A 118 8.08 5.96 9.25
CA LEU A 118 7.71 6.90 8.20
C LEU A 118 8.84 6.97 7.18
N PHE A 119 8.50 6.83 5.90
CA PHE A 119 9.44 6.73 4.80
C PHE A 119 9.11 7.73 3.70
N LEU A 120 10.11 8.47 3.22
CA LEU A 120 10.00 9.29 2.01
C LEU A 120 10.82 8.67 0.88
N TYR A 121 10.19 8.63 -0.29
CA TYR A 121 10.76 8.05 -1.50
C TYR A 121 10.94 9.12 -2.57
N ASN A 122 12.08 9.06 -3.26
CA ASN A 122 12.37 9.96 -4.36
C ASN A 122 11.63 9.55 -5.65
N GLN A 123 11.89 10.26 -6.74
CA GLN A 123 11.23 10.02 -8.04
C GLN A 123 11.56 8.69 -8.70
N ASN A 124 12.60 8.01 -8.23
CA ASN A 124 13.02 6.70 -8.73
C ASN A 124 12.50 5.58 -7.82
N GLY A 125 11.64 5.87 -6.84
CA GLY A 125 11.15 4.89 -5.87
C GLY A 125 12.19 4.44 -4.84
N LYS A 126 13.30 5.18 -4.68
CA LYS A 126 14.29 4.91 -3.63
C LYS A 126 13.93 5.64 -2.35
N CYS A 127 13.91 4.93 -1.22
CA CYS A 127 13.77 5.56 0.10
C CYS A 127 15.00 6.43 0.40
N VAL A 128 14.79 7.71 0.65
CA VAL A 128 15.86 8.69 0.93
C VAL A 128 15.76 9.31 2.31
N THR A 129 14.62 9.17 2.98
CA THR A 129 14.42 9.58 4.37
C THR A 129 13.61 8.50 5.08
N ALA A 130 14.03 8.13 6.28
CA ALA A 130 13.27 7.24 7.15
C ALA A 130 13.34 7.74 8.60
N ILE A 131 12.21 7.67 9.30
CA ILE A 131 12.11 7.86 10.75
C ILE A 131 11.54 6.57 11.33
N ARG A 132 12.29 5.92 12.22
CA ARG A 132 11.95 4.64 12.85
C ARG A 132 12.15 4.73 14.35
N GLU A 133 11.79 3.67 15.05
CA GLU A 133 11.86 3.58 16.52
C GLU A 133 13.28 3.78 17.07
N SER A 134 14.30 3.22 16.42
CA SER A 134 15.66 3.19 16.95
C SER A 134 16.71 3.93 16.12
N TYR A 135 16.36 4.39 14.91
CA TYR A 135 17.25 5.17 14.05
C TYR A 135 16.46 5.92 12.97
N GLY A 136 17.13 6.84 12.29
CA GLY A 136 16.56 7.49 11.11
C GLY A 136 17.63 8.13 10.24
N TYR A 137 17.21 8.60 9.08
CA TYR A 137 18.07 9.36 8.17
C TYR A 137 17.22 10.34 7.36
N ILE A 138 17.82 11.47 6.96
CA ILE A 138 17.24 12.46 6.06
C ILE A 138 18.19 12.62 4.88
N ASN A 139 17.69 12.49 3.64
CA ASN A 139 18.52 12.56 2.43
C ASN A 139 19.74 11.61 2.48
N ASN A 140 19.52 10.38 2.96
CA ASN A 140 20.54 9.36 3.23
C ASN A 140 21.62 9.77 4.26
N GLN A 141 21.42 10.83 5.04
CA GLN A 141 22.29 11.21 6.15
C GLN A 141 21.68 10.73 7.46
N PRO A 142 22.39 9.91 8.26
CA PRO A 142 21.91 9.44 9.56
C PRO A 142 21.53 10.62 10.48
N ILE A 143 20.42 10.45 11.21
CA ILE A 143 20.06 11.35 12.30
C ILE A 143 20.88 10.92 13.52
N VAL A 144 21.71 11.82 14.03
CA VAL A 144 22.56 11.57 15.20
C VAL A 144 21.70 11.42 16.46
N THR A 145 21.96 10.37 17.23
CA THR A 145 21.32 10.15 18.53
C THR A 145 21.97 11.00 19.62
N GLN A 146 21.26 11.20 20.74
CA GLN A 146 21.83 11.91 21.89
C GLN A 146 23.08 11.20 22.43
N ASP A 147 23.09 9.86 22.46
CA ASP A 147 24.22 9.08 22.96
C ASP A 147 25.47 9.25 22.08
N GLU A 148 25.30 9.26 20.76
CA GLU A 148 26.40 9.53 19.82
C GLU A 148 26.94 10.95 20.01
N LEU A 149 26.07 11.93 20.20
CA LEU A 149 26.46 13.31 20.46
C LEU A 149 27.26 13.43 21.77
N VAL A 150 26.76 12.82 22.85
CA VAL A 150 27.44 12.81 24.16
C VAL A 150 28.81 12.14 24.05
N LYS A 151 28.90 11.01 23.37
CA LYS A 151 30.17 10.29 23.16
C LYS A 151 31.20 11.14 22.44
N GLU A 152 30.80 11.85 21.37
CA GLU A 152 31.72 12.71 20.63
C GLU A 152 32.14 13.93 21.45
N ILE A 153 31.22 14.54 22.22
CA ILE A 153 31.53 15.63 23.15
C ILE A 153 32.55 15.17 24.20
N SER A 154 32.34 14.02 24.84
CA SER A 154 33.28 13.49 25.85
C SER A 154 34.66 13.21 25.27
N LYS A 155 34.73 12.72 24.03
CA LYS A 155 35.99 12.51 23.32
C LYS A 155 36.73 13.82 23.05
N LEU A 156 36.02 14.85 22.59
CA LEU A 156 36.59 16.19 22.36
C LEU A 156 37.07 16.83 23.67
N GLN A 157 36.30 16.71 24.75
CA GLN A 157 36.70 17.20 26.08
C GLN A 157 38.02 16.56 26.55
N LYS A 158 38.14 15.23 26.40
CA LYS A 158 39.37 14.52 26.73
C LYS A 158 40.57 15.02 25.91
N GLN A 159 40.40 15.23 24.60
CA GLN A 159 41.46 15.75 23.74
C GLN A 159 41.91 17.16 24.17
N ILE A 160 40.97 18.02 24.56
CA ILE A 160 41.27 19.36 25.08
C ILE A 160 42.09 19.27 26.38
N ASP A 161 41.70 18.38 27.29
CA ASP A 161 42.40 18.21 28.57
C ASP A 161 43.81 17.64 28.39
N ASP A 162 44.00 16.73 27.44
CA ASP A 162 45.32 16.18 27.12
C ASP A 162 46.24 17.23 26.50
N LEU A 163 45.74 18.09 25.61
CA LEU A 163 46.52 19.20 25.03
C LEU A 163 46.94 20.24 26.09
N LYS A 164 46.06 20.55 27.04
CA LYS A 164 46.39 21.48 28.15
C LYS A 164 47.54 20.96 29.01
N LYS A 165 47.66 19.65 29.20
CA LYS A 165 48.76 19.03 29.95
C LYS A 165 50.09 19.03 29.21
N GLN A 166 50.07 19.06 27.87
CA GLN A 166 51.29 19.08 27.05
C GLN A 166 51.91 20.48 26.89
N GLY A 167 51.10 21.53 27.07
CA GLY A 167 51.56 22.93 27.04
C GLY A 167 51.99 23.49 28.39
N GLN A 168 52.00 22.67 29.45
CA GLN A 168 52.53 22.96 30.78
C GLN A 168 53.86 22.23 30.98
#